data_AF-A0A7S2E3H6-F1
#
_entry.id   AF-A0A7S2E3H6-F1
#
_cell.length_a   1.000
_cell.length_b   1.000
_cell.length_c   1.000
_cell.angle_alpha   90.00
_cell.angle_beta   90.00
_cell.angle_gamma   90.00
#
_symmetry.space_group_name_H-M   'P 1'
#
loop_
_entity.id
_entity.type
_entity.pdbx_description
1 polymer ?
#
loop_
_entity_poly.entity_id
_entity_poly.type
_entity_poly.pdbx_seq_one_letter_code
_entity_poly.pdbx_strand_id
1 'polypeptide(L)'
;KDGSCNCCAYGCFHPLLWNSFFCIPIATAQVASRLNLNWYGRPGHVTETTGTFQKILFMVISYWILDRILILIMVGSIFADISDTNDVDYDNYEGDAFLFSFLAIVRKMLGYLYFIYTIVFLKNTRAYVRQKYAIPEREDCPKGCEDVCCAIACGCCAVSQMARHTTDYETYRGVCCSETGLPPHVPAIV
;
A
#
# COMPACT_ATOMS: atom_id res chain seq x y z
N LYS A 1 -18.61 8.89 12.34
CA LYS A 1 -19.00 9.18 10.95
C LYS A 1 -18.66 7.95 10.11
N ASP A 2 -19.52 6.91 10.11
CA ASP A 2 -19.53 5.82 9.11
C ASP A 2 -18.90 4.46 9.48
N GLY A 3 -19.56 3.41 8.98
CA GLY A 3 -19.04 2.04 8.93
C GLY A 3 -18.05 1.83 7.79
N SER A 4 -17.24 0.76 7.90
CA SER A 4 -16.14 0.42 7.00
C SER A 4 -16.54 0.34 5.52
N CYS A 5 -17.76 -0.10 5.18
CA CYS A 5 -18.17 -0.34 3.79
C CYS A 5 -18.59 0.90 2.97
N ASN A 6 -18.45 2.12 3.51
CA ASN A 6 -18.79 3.36 2.80
C ASN A 6 -17.61 3.92 1.97
N CYS A 7 -16.83 3.09 1.28
CA CYS A 7 -15.68 3.56 0.48
C CYS A 7 -16.10 4.52 -0.65
N CYS A 8 -17.31 4.37 -1.20
CA CYS A 8 -17.86 5.23 -2.26
C CYS A 8 -18.64 6.46 -1.76
N ALA A 9 -18.54 6.83 -0.48
CA ALA A 9 -19.34 7.94 0.09
C ALA A 9 -19.19 9.29 -0.65
N TYR A 10 -18.04 9.55 -1.27
CA TYR A 10 -17.79 10.76 -2.09
C TYR A 10 -17.77 10.48 -3.61
N GLY A 11 -18.28 9.33 -4.04
CA GLY A 11 -18.38 8.92 -5.44
C GLY A 11 -17.21 8.07 -5.96
N CYS A 12 -17.47 7.35 -7.06
CA CYS A 12 -16.55 6.38 -7.67
C CYS A 12 -15.30 7.01 -8.32
N PHE A 13 -15.32 8.31 -8.59
CA PHE A 13 -14.21 9.07 -9.18
C PHE A 13 -13.45 9.90 -8.14
N HIS A 14 -13.75 9.76 -6.85
CA HIS A 14 -13.03 10.50 -5.84
C HIS A 14 -11.57 10.03 -5.77
N PRO A 15 -10.58 10.94 -5.77
CA PRO A 15 -9.14 10.61 -5.67
C PRO A 15 -8.81 9.65 -4.52
N LEU A 16 -9.52 9.77 -3.40
CA LEU A 16 -9.38 8.89 -2.24
C LEU A 16 -9.73 7.42 -2.57
N LEU A 17 -10.75 7.18 -3.39
CA LEU A 17 -11.17 5.81 -3.75
C LEU A 17 -10.10 5.15 -4.62
N TRP A 18 -9.60 5.87 -5.63
CA TRP A 18 -8.56 5.37 -6.54
C TRP A 18 -7.25 5.12 -5.80
N ASN A 19 -6.81 6.04 -4.94
CA ASN A 19 -5.63 5.82 -4.10
C ASN A 19 -5.86 4.67 -3.11
N SER A 20 -7.05 4.51 -2.55
CA SER A 20 -7.35 3.42 -1.62
C SER A 20 -7.42 2.05 -2.32
N PHE A 21 -7.81 1.98 -3.60
CA PHE A 21 -7.85 0.72 -4.35
C PHE A 21 -6.49 0.33 -4.93
N PHE A 22 -5.80 1.27 -5.57
CA PHE A 22 -4.58 0.96 -6.32
C PHE A 22 -3.29 1.25 -5.55
N CYS A 23 -3.36 2.06 -4.49
CA CYS A 23 -2.19 2.54 -3.74
C CYS A 23 -2.44 2.61 -2.23
N ILE A 24 -2.95 1.52 -1.64
CA ILE A 24 -3.25 1.41 -0.19
C ILE A 24 -2.13 1.99 0.69
N PRO A 25 -0.82 1.67 0.49
CA PRO A 25 0.24 2.21 1.34
C PRO A 25 0.37 3.73 1.22
N ILE A 26 0.21 4.31 0.02
CA ILE A 26 0.29 5.76 -0.18
C ILE A 26 -0.86 6.45 0.53
N ALA A 27 -2.10 5.97 0.34
CA ALA A 27 -3.26 6.53 1.02
C ALA A 27 -3.17 6.38 2.56
N THR A 28 -2.63 5.25 3.04
CA THR A 28 -2.32 5.04 4.47
C THR A 28 -1.25 6.02 4.95
N ALA A 29 -0.23 6.29 4.14
CA ALA A 29 0.84 7.23 4.46
C ALA A 29 0.33 8.67 4.55
N GLN A 30 -0.68 9.05 3.75
CA GLN A 30 -1.35 10.34 3.87
C GLN A 30 -2.04 10.49 5.22
N VAL A 31 -2.78 9.47 5.64
CA VAL A 31 -3.41 9.43 6.98
C VAL A 31 -2.35 9.46 8.08
N ALA A 32 -1.29 8.65 7.95
CA ALA A 32 -0.20 8.58 8.91
C ALA A 32 0.52 9.92 9.06
N SER A 33 0.79 10.62 7.96
CA SER A 33 1.49 11.92 7.96
C SER A 33 0.65 13.00 8.64
N ARG A 34 -0.67 13.04 8.41
CA ARG A 34 -1.58 13.94 9.16
C ARG A 34 -1.50 13.69 10.65
N LEU A 35 -1.43 12.43 11.07
CA LEU A 35 -1.44 12.02 12.46
C LEU A 35 -0.05 12.05 13.12
N ASN A 36 0.99 12.51 12.42
CA ASN A 36 2.38 12.45 12.87
C ASN A 36 2.77 11.03 13.30
N LEU A 37 2.41 10.03 12.50
CA LEU A 37 2.87 8.65 12.65
C LEU A 37 4.10 8.42 11.79
N ASN A 38 5.00 7.57 12.25
CA ASN A 38 6.14 7.12 11.47
C ASN A 38 5.70 6.10 10.39
N TRP A 39 6.64 5.69 9.55
CA TRP A 39 6.45 4.70 8.48
C TRP A 39 6.15 3.25 8.97
N TYR A 40 6.02 3.04 10.28
CA TYR A 40 5.47 1.82 10.89
C TYR A 40 4.03 1.98 11.38
N GLY A 41 3.42 3.16 11.21
CA GLY A 41 2.07 3.48 11.69
C GLY A 41 2.00 3.68 13.20
N ARG A 42 3.11 4.09 13.84
CA ARG A 42 3.20 4.33 15.29
C ARG A 42 3.52 5.81 15.56
N PRO A 43 3.07 6.37 16.70
CA PRO A 43 3.52 7.68 17.12
C PRO A 43 5.04 7.62 17.36
N GLY A 44 5.74 8.68 16.95
CA GLY A 44 7.18 8.79 17.08
C GLY A 44 7.61 10.23 17.31
N HIS A 45 8.91 10.44 17.50
CA HIS A 45 9.47 11.79 17.60
C HIS A 45 9.39 12.49 16.22
N VAL A 46 9.39 13.83 16.21
CA VAL A 46 9.25 14.63 14.97
C VAL A 46 10.24 14.21 13.88
N THR A 47 11.46 13.83 14.27
CA THR A 47 12.51 13.34 13.35
C THR A 47 12.18 12.01 12.67
N GLU A 48 11.38 11.15 13.32
CA GLU A 48 10.97 9.85 12.78
C GLU A 48 9.72 9.97 11.90
N THR A 49 8.81 10.87 12.28
CA THR A 49 7.51 11.07 11.64
C THR A 49 7.62 11.97 10.42
N THR A 50 8.58 12.91 10.42
CA THR A 50 8.88 13.75 9.26
C THR A 50 9.32 12.87 8.09
N GLY A 51 8.75 13.15 6.91
CA GLY A 51 9.10 12.42 5.70
C GLY A 51 8.42 11.06 5.58
N THR A 52 7.43 10.74 6.41
CA THR A 52 6.76 9.42 6.37
C THR A 52 6.15 9.16 5.00
N PHE A 53 5.40 10.11 4.45
CA PHE A 53 4.85 9.99 3.10
C PHE A 53 5.93 9.73 2.04
N GLN A 54 7.03 10.48 2.07
CA GLN A 54 8.12 10.39 1.10
C GLN A 54 8.82 9.03 1.19
N LYS A 55 9.05 8.51 2.41
CA LYS A 55 9.61 7.16 2.63
C LYS A 55 8.71 6.07 2.04
N ILE A 56 7.40 6.13 2.30
CA ILE A 56 6.44 5.16 1.77
C ILE A 56 6.33 5.28 0.25
N LEU A 57 6.27 6.51 -0.28
CA LEU A 57 6.22 6.75 -1.71
C LEU A 57 7.44 6.15 -2.42
N PHE A 58 8.65 6.40 -1.89
CA PHE A 58 9.87 5.82 -2.42
C PHE A 58 9.86 4.29 -2.36
N MET A 59 9.39 3.70 -1.25
CA MET A 59 9.26 2.25 -1.11
C MET A 59 8.31 1.65 -2.16
N VAL A 60 7.13 2.26 -2.36
CA VAL A 60 6.14 1.80 -3.35
C VAL A 60 6.69 1.91 -4.76
N ILE A 61 7.30 3.05 -5.12
CA ILE A 61 7.91 3.24 -6.46
C ILE A 61 9.02 2.22 -6.69
N SER A 62 9.90 2.03 -5.71
CA SER A 62 11.02 1.08 -5.78
C SER A 62 10.52 -0.35 -5.98
N TYR A 63 9.48 -0.76 -5.24
CA TYR A 63 8.85 -2.07 -5.42
C TYR A 63 8.34 -2.27 -6.85
N TRP A 64 7.58 -1.31 -7.39
CA TRP A 64 7.04 -1.43 -8.74
C TRP A 64 8.14 -1.47 -9.80
N ILE A 65 9.19 -0.64 -9.67
CA ILE A 65 10.33 -0.67 -10.59
C ILE A 65 11.02 -2.03 -10.55
N LEU A 66 11.33 -2.55 -9.35
CA LEU A 66 11.96 -3.85 -9.19
C LEU A 66 11.10 -4.99 -9.74
N ASP A 67 9.79 -5.00 -9.48
CA ASP A 67 8.86 -5.99 -10.03
C ASP A 67 8.85 -5.95 -11.57
N ARG A 68 8.84 -4.75 -12.18
CA ARG A 68 8.86 -4.61 -13.64
C ARG A 68 10.19 -5.02 -14.25
N ILE A 69 11.32 -4.74 -13.60
CA ILE A 69 12.64 -5.20 -14.04
C ILE A 69 12.70 -6.74 -14.01
N LEU A 70 12.24 -7.36 -12.92
CA LEU A 70 12.22 -8.82 -12.80
C LEU A 70 11.33 -9.48 -13.87
N ILE A 71 10.14 -8.90 -14.16
CA ILE A 71 9.30 -9.35 -15.28
C ILE A 71 10.04 -9.26 -16.61
N LEU A 72 10.65 -8.10 -16.88
CA LEU A 72 11.31 -7.85 -18.15
C LEU A 72 12.44 -8.86 -18.40
N ILE A 73 13.23 -9.16 -17.36
CA ILE A 73 14.29 -10.17 -17.42
C ILE A 73 13.69 -11.56 -17.70
N MET A 74 12.65 -11.95 -16.96
CA MET A 74 11.98 -13.25 -17.16
C MET A 74 11.36 -13.41 -18.54
N VAL A 75 10.75 -12.35 -19.08
CA VAL A 75 10.15 -12.37 -20.41
C VAL A 75 11.24 -12.36 -21.49
N GLY A 76 12.31 -11.59 -21.27
CA GLY A 76 13.47 -11.56 -22.16
C GLY A 76 14.16 -12.91 -22.30
N SER A 77 14.31 -13.67 -21.20
CA SER A 77 14.90 -15.01 -21.25
C SER A 77 14.05 -15.99 -22.07
N ILE A 78 12.72 -15.91 -21.98
CA ILE A 78 11.81 -16.73 -22.80
C ILE A 78 11.95 -16.39 -24.29
N PHE A 79 12.00 -15.11 -24.64
CA PHE A 79 12.12 -14.70 -26.04
C PHE A 79 13.48 -15.06 -26.64
N ALA A 80 14.55 -14.99 -25.85
CA ALA A 80 15.88 -15.43 -26.29
C ALA A 80 15.88 -16.93 -26.64
N ASP A 81 15.34 -17.77 -25.76
CA ASP A 81 15.24 -19.22 -25.95
C ASP A 81 14.43 -19.58 -27.21
N ILE A 82 13.30 -18.91 -27.45
CA ILE A 82 12.51 -19.11 -28.68
C ILE A 82 13.31 -18.76 -29.95
N SER A 83 14.12 -17.69 -29.91
CA SER A 83 14.88 -17.23 -31.08
C SER A 83 16.03 -18.14 -31.47
N ASP A 84 16.55 -18.94 -30.53
CA ASP A 84 17.74 -19.78 -30.71
C ASP A 84 17.41 -21.21 -31.19
N THR A 85 16.14 -21.52 -31.44
CA THR A 85 15.66 -22.85 -31.90
C THR A 85 16.22 -23.33 -33.27
N ASN A 86 17.11 -22.56 -33.91
CA ASN A 86 17.77 -22.95 -35.17
C ASN A 86 19.12 -23.68 -34.97
N ASP A 87 19.75 -23.65 -33.80
CA ASP A 87 21.00 -24.38 -33.50
C ASP A 87 20.89 -25.06 -32.12
N VAL A 88 20.50 -26.34 -32.10
CA VAL A 88 20.21 -27.07 -30.85
C VAL A 88 21.51 -27.53 -30.18
N ASP A 89 22.01 -26.74 -29.22
CA ASP A 89 23.06 -27.15 -28.29
C ASP A 89 22.43 -27.60 -26.95
N TYR A 90 22.40 -28.92 -26.72
CA TYR A 90 21.60 -29.55 -25.67
C TYR A 90 22.10 -29.28 -24.23
N ASP A 91 23.33 -28.77 -24.08
CA ASP A 91 23.99 -28.62 -22.78
C ASP A 91 23.61 -27.33 -22.01
N ASN A 92 23.03 -26.30 -22.66
CA ASN A 92 22.69 -25.02 -22.00
C ASN A 92 21.29 -24.95 -21.37
N TYR A 93 20.41 -25.91 -21.65
CA TYR A 93 19.00 -25.85 -21.24
C TYR A 93 18.79 -25.93 -19.70
N GLU A 94 19.71 -26.56 -18.97
CA GLU A 94 19.58 -26.73 -17.52
C GLU A 94 19.82 -25.41 -16.75
N GLY A 95 20.71 -24.55 -17.26
CA GLY A 95 21.03 -23.26 -16.63
C GLY A 95 19.89 -22.24 -16.70
N ASP A 96 19.21 -22.17 -17.83
CA ASP A 96 18.14 -21.20 -18.08
C ASP A 96 16.87 -21.51 -17.26
N ALA A 97 16.53 -22.79 -17.15
CA ALA A 97 15.41 -23.24 -16.33
C ALA A 97 15.61 -22.90 -14.83
N PHE A 98 16.84 -23.05 -14.34
CA PHE A 98 17.19 -22.68 -12.96
C PHE A 98 17.07 -21.18 -12.72
N LEU A 99 17.66 -20.36 -13.61
CA LEU A 99 17.61 -18.89 -13.49
C LEU A 99 16.16 -18.38 -13.50
N PHE A 100 15.34 -18.88 -14.44
CA PHE A 100 13.92 -18.50 -14.52
C PHE A 100 13.17 -18.84 -13.22
N SER A 101 13.35 -20.06 -12.71
CA SER A 101 12.73 -20.51 -11.46
C SER A 101 13.16 -19.67 -10.26
N PHE A 102 14.47 -19.36 -10.17
CA PHE A 102 15.01 -18.50 -9.13
C PHE A 102 14.40 -17.08 -9.18
N LEU A 103 14.38 -16.45 -10.36
CA LEU A 103 13.77 -15.12 -10.54
C LEU A 103 12.28 -15.11 -10.18
N ALA A 104 11.54 -16.16 -10.55
CA ALA A 104 10.14 -16.31 -10.19
C ALA A 104 9.94 -16.39 -8.66
N ILE A 105 10.81 -17.12 -7.95
CA ILE A 105 10.78 -17.22 -6.48
C ILE A 105 11.11 -15.88 -5.84
N VAL A 106 12.19 -15.22 -6.27
CA VAL A 106 12.60 -13.90 -5.76
C VAL A 106 11.48 -12.89 -5.92
N ARG A 107 10.84 -12.86 -7.10
CA ARG A 107 9.71 -11.98 -7.37
C ARG A 107 8.52 -12.26 -6.46
N LYS A 108 8.15 -13.53 -6.26
CA LYS A 108 7.08 -13.91 -5.33
C LYS A 108 7.40 -13.50 -3.88
N MET A 109 8.63 -13.73 -3.44
CA MET A 109 9.10 -13.33 -2.11
C MET A 109 9.00 -11.81 -1.92
N LEU A 110 9.45 -11.02 -2.90
CA LEU A 110 9.32 -9.56 -2.88
C LEU A 110 7.85 -9.13 -2.77
N GLY A 111 6.96 -9.76 -3.54
CA GLY A 111 5.51 -9.53 -3.47
C GLY A 111 4.92 -9.84 -2.08
N TYR A 112 5.28 -10.97 -1.48
CA TYR A 112 4.83 -11.33 -0.13
C TYR A 112 5.35 -10.37 0.94
N LEU A 113 6.62 -9.97 0.88
CA LEU A 113 7.18 -8.99 1.81
C LEU A 113 6.46 -7.65 1.71
N TYR A 114 6.21 -7.16 0.50
CA TYR A 114 5.45 -5.94 0.26
C TYR A 114 3.99 -6.03 0.76
N PHE A 115 3.35 -7.18 0.54
CA PHE A 115 1.99 -7.45 1.02
C PHE A 115 1.91 -7.48 2.57
N ILE A 116 2.81 -8.22 3.22
CA ILE A 116 2.91 -8.28 4.69
C ILE A 116 3.17 -6.89 5.26
N TYR A 117 4.11 -6.15 4.67
CA TYR A 117 4.40 -4.78 5.08
C TYR A 117 3.15 -3.89 5.00
N THR A 118 2.43 -3.94 3.89
CA THR A 118 1.19 -3.17 3.68
C THR A 118 0.15 -3.49 4.75
N ILE A 119 -0.05 -4.77 5.08
CA ILE A 119 -0.98 -5.18 6.15
C ILE A 119 -0.54 -4.62 7.49
N VAL A 120 0.73 -4.78 7.86
CA VAL A 120 1.25 -4.33 9.16
C VAL A 120 1.12 -2.81 9.30
N PHE A 121 1.51 -2.07 8.25
CA PHE A 121 1.43 -0.61 8.24
C PHE A 121 -0.01 -0.10 8.34
N LEU A 122 -0.92 -0.70 7.55
CA LEU A 122 -2.35 -0.37 7.59
C LEU A 122 -2.97 -0.71 8.93
N LYS A 123 -2.72 -1.91 9.46
CA LYS A 123 -3.20 -2.36 10.77
C LYS A 123 -2.77 -1.39 11.87
N ASN A 124 -1.48 -1.05 11.95
CA ASN A 124 -0.97 -0.16 13.00
C ASN A 124 -1.58 1.24 12.90
N THR A 125 -1.66 1.80 11.68
CA THR A 125 -2.28 3.11 11.44
C THR A 125 -3.75 3.10 11.85
N ARG A 126 -4.49 2.05 11.49
CA ARG A 126 -5.90 1.87 11.86
C ARG A 126 -6.08 1.72 13.36
N ALA A 127 -5.29 0.89 14.02
CA ALA A 127 -5.35 0.72 15.47
C ALA A 127 -5.15 2.06 16.19
N TYR A 128 -4.18 2.87 15.73
CA TYR A 128 -3.95 4.20 16.28
C TYR A 128 -5.15 5.14 16.04
N VAL A 129 -5.70 5.19 14.83
CA VAL A 129 -6.90 5.99 14.52
C VAL A 129 -8.06 5.58 15.42
N ARG A 130 -8.32 4.27 15.55
CA ARG A 130 -9.41 3.75 16.36
C ARG A 130 -9.24 4.10 17.83
N GLN A 131 -8.02 4.00 18.37
CA GLN A 131 -7.71 4.43 19.73
C GLN A 131 -7.93 5.94 19.90
N LYS A 132 -7.43 6.76 18.96
CA LYS A 132 -7.51 8.23 19.02
C LYS A 132 -8.94 8.76 18.94
N TYR A 133 -9.80 8.13 18.14
CA TYR A 133 -11.19 8.55 17.93
C TYR A 133 -12.21 7.64 18.63
N ALA A 134 -11.77 6.78 19.56
CA ALA A 134 -12.60 5.84 20.32
C ALA A 134 -13.58 5.01 19.45
N ILE A 135 -13.10 4.50 18.32
CA ILE A 135 -13.91 3.71 17.38
C ILE A 135 -13.99 2.25 17.89
N PRO A 136 -15.18 1.77 18.30
CA PRO A 136 -15.32 0.42 18.86
C PRO A 136 -15.01 -0.67 17.82
N GLU A 137 -14.62 -1.85 18.30
CA GLU A 137 -14.55 -3.04 17.43
C GLU A 137 -15.95 -3.49 17.04
N ARG A 138 -16.09 -4.00 15.81
CA ARG A 138 -17.29 -4.71 15.39
C ARG A 138 -17.41 -6.02 16.16
N GLU A 139 -18.61 -6.31 16.64
CA GLU A 139 -18.92 -7.55 17.35
C GLU A 139 -18.76 -8.79 16.46
N ASP A 140 -18.89 -8.61 15.14
CA ASP A 140 -18.81 -9.66 14.12
C ASP A 140 -17.39 -10.19 13.89
N CYS A 141 -16.36 -9.52 14.43
CA CYS A 141 -14.96 -9.91 14.30
C CYS A 141 -14.40 -10.37 15.65
N PRO A 142 -13.57 -11.44 15.72
CA PRO A 142 -12.90 -11.80 16.95
C PRO A 142 -12.15 -10.61 17.55
N LYS A 143 -12.31 -10.40 18.86
CA LYS A 143 -11.73 -9.25 19.57
C LYS A 143 -10.22 -9.15 19.31
N GLY A 144 -9.77 -7.96 18.91
CA GLY A 144 -8.37 -7.65 18.59
C GLY A 144 -7.92 -7.99 17.17
N CYS A 145 -8.77 -8.63 16.35
CA CYS A 145 -8.42 -9.02 14.97
C CYS A 145 -9.01 -8.12 13.89
N GLU A 146 -9.96 -7.23 14.22
CA GLU A 146 -10.68 -6.43 13.21
C GLU A 146 -9.72 -5.67 12.28
N ASP A 147 -8.66 -5.07 12.83
CA ASP A 147 -7.75 -4.25 12.03
C ASP A 147 -6.94 -5.09 11.03
N VAL A 148 -6.61 -6.33 11.39
CA VAL A 148 -5.94 -7.29 10.50
C VAL A 148 -6.92 -7.79 9.44
N CYS A 149 -8.12 -8.18 9.85
CA CYS A 149 -9.18 -8.63 8.94
C CYS A 149 -9.55 -7.53 7.93
N CYS A 150 -9.68 -6.29 8.39
CA CYS A 150 -9.93 -5.14 7.52
C CYS A 150 -8.75 -4.87 6.58
N ALA A 151 -7.51 -4.97 7.06
CA ALA A 151 -6.34 -4.76 6.21
C ALA A 151 -6.23 -5.80 5.08
N ILE A 152 -6.61 -7.06 5.34
CA ILE A 152 -6.57 -8.16 4.37
C ILE A 152 -7.79 -8.14 3.44
N ALA A 153 -9.01 -8.07 4.00
CA ALA A 153 -10.24 -8.30 3.25
C ALA A 153 -10.83 -7.03 2.60
N CYS A 154 -10.65 -5.86 3.21
CA CYS A 154 -11.03 -4.59 2.58
C CYS A 154 -10.10 -3.43 3.00
N GLY A 155 -8.83 -3.53 2.62
CA GLY A 155 -7.85 -2.49 2.96
C GLY A 155 -8.25 -1.11 2.43
N CYS A 156 -8.85 -1.04 1.24
CA CYS A 156 -9.34 0.21 0.67
C CYS A 156 -10.47 0.86 1.49
N CYS A 157 -11.40 0.05 2.03
CA CYS A 157 -12.45 0.48 2.95
C CYS A 157 -11.85 1.08 4.22
N ALA A 158 -10.89 0.36 4.82
CA ALA A 158 -10.25 0.75 6.06
C ALA A 158 -9.55 2.09 5.92
N VAL A 159 -8.76 2.28 4.86
CA VAL A 159 -8.09 3.55 4.58
C VAL A 159 -9.07 4.68 4.29
N SER A 160 -10.11 4.41 3.50
CA SER A 160 -11.14 5.41 3.22
C SER A 160 -11.83 5.89 4.50
N GLN A 161 -12.17 4.97 5.41
CA GLN A 161 -12.76 5.30 6.70
C GLN A 161 -11.79 6.17 7.54
N MET A 162 -10.53 5.74 7.68
CA MET A 162 -9.53 6.52 8.43
C MET A 162 -9.33 7.92 7.84
N ALA A 163 -9.31 8.03 6.52
CA ALA A 163 -9.15 9.30 5.83
C ALA A 163 -10.32 10.26 6.12
N ARG A 164 -11.57 9.76 6.21
CA ARG A 164 -12.76 10.56 6.59
C ARG A 164 -12.76 10.99 8.05
N HIS A 165 -12.18 10.19 8.93
CA HIS A 165 -12.07 10.54 10.34
C HIS A 165 -10.97 11.57 10.62
N THR A 166 -9.97 11.66 9.75
CA THR A 166 -8.82 12.55 9.93
C THR A 166 -8.91 13.84 9.11
N THR A 167 -9.95 13.99 8.29
CA THR A 167 -10.10 15.13 7.38
C THR A 167 -11.56 15.37 7.04
N ASP A 168 -11.92 16.65 6.97
CA ASP A 168 -13.21 17.07 6.45
C ASP A 168 -13.17 17.25 4.92
N TYR A 169 -13.60 16.20 4.21
CA TYR A 169 -13.66 16.22 2.73
C TYR A 169 -14.89 16.96 2.17
N GLU A 170 -15.85 17.37 3.01
CA GLU A 170 -16.96 18.22 2.56
C GLU A 170 -16.47 19.66 2.34
N THR A 171 -15.54 20.11 3.19
CA THR A 171 -14.93 21.44 3.09
C THR A 171 -13.73 21.45 2.14
N TYR A 172 -12.88 20.43 2.18
CA TYR A 172 -11.62 20.41 1.43
C TYR A 172 -11.56 19.26 0.42
N ARG A 173 -11.33 19.59 -0.85
CA ARG A 173 -11.18 18.57 -1.90
C ARG A 173 -9.89 17.76 -1.69
N GLY A 174 -10.00 16.44 -1.74
CA GLY A 174 -8.84 15.55 -1.68
C GLY A 174 -7.92 15.69 -2.91
N VAL A 175 -6.62 15.57 -2.69
CA VAL A 175 -5.58 15.66 -3.73
C VAL A 175 -4.74 14.37 -3.74
N CYS A 176 -4.45 13.84 -4.93
CA CYS A 176 -3.52 12.72 -5.06
C CYS A 176 -2.07 13.19 -4.90
N CYS A 177 -1.20 12.29 -4.46
CA CYS A 177 0.26 12.50 -4.47
C CYS A 177 0.75 13.70 -3.61
N SER A 178 -0.06 14.20 -2.67
CA SER A 178 0.41 15.13 -1.63
C SER A 178 0.64 14.41 -0.31
N GLU A 179 1.52 14.96 0.53
CA GLU A 179 1.92 14.37 1.82
C GLU A 179 0.74 14.09 2.74
N THR A 180 -0.25 14.97 2.76
CA THR A 180 -1.45 14.85 3.59
C THR A 180 -2.70 14.50 2.78
N GLY A 181 -2.62 14.32 1.46
CA GLY A 181 -3.82 14.14 0.63
C GLY A 181 -4.75 15.36 0.56
N LEU A 182 -4.27 16.53 1.00
CA LEU A 182 -4.96 17.82 0.99
C LEU A 182 -4.14 18.86 0.20
N PRO A 183 -4.74 19.99 -0.22
CA PRO A 183 -4.02 21.13 -0.78
C PRO A 183 -3.06 21.78 0.23
N PRO A 184 -1.94 22.40 -0.20
CA PRO A 184 -0.91 22.93 0.71
C PRO A 184 -1.37 24.02 1.69
N HIS A 185 -2.48 24.71 1.39
CA HIS A 185 -3.02 25.80 2.20
C HIS A 185 -3.99 25.31 3.28
N VAL A 186 -4.29 24.01 3.34
CA VAL A 186 -5.27 23.43 4.27
C VAL A 186 -4.55 22.85 5.49
N PRO A 187 -5.01 23.12 6.72
CA PRO A 187 -4.42 22.51 7.91
C PRO A 187 -4.55 20.98 7.88
N ALA A 188 -3.48 20.28 8.25
CA ALA A 188 -3.38 18.82 8.13
C ALA A 188 -4.25 18.03 9.12
N ILE A 189 -4.73 18.66 10.19
CA ILE A 189 -5.62 18.05 11.20
C ILE A 189 -6.80 19.02 11.41
N VAL A 190 -8.00 18.44 11.36
CA VAL A 190 -9.22 19.00 11.98
C VAL A 190 -9.61 18.09 13.13
#